data_AF-A0A3B9NKK8-F1
#
_entry.id   AF-A0A3B9NKK8-F1
#
_cell.length_a   1.000
_cell.length_b   1.000
_cell.length_c   1.000
_cell.angle_alpha   90.00
_cell.angle_beta   90.00
_cell.angle_gamma   90.00
#
_symmetry.space_group_name_H-M   'P 1'
#
loop_
_entity.id
_entity.type
_entity.pdbx_description
1 polymer ?
#
loop_
_entity_poly.entity_id
_entity_poly.type
_entity_poly.pdbx_seq_one_letter_code
_entity_poly.pdbx_strand_id
1 'polypeptide(L)'
;MKRFSHLLFAFVLVLAAFSWSFSQTTIQKTASPTWLRPTTKKAIKPNLDDISDGYYYELIEHQINLATQTKYYKDIKVLFDQTGIENLGQIQVTFDPHFQKLQLHELKVIRNGKDINLLPQAKFKLLASETELSRSIYNGSQMAHYVLEDLRKDDKIVFAYSIIGVNPVFEQKFFDSYYLQGYEPTGLVHLNYIVPNGRKLQFKSFNGAPEVQQQSTGNTTNFFWELTADKTVQYEDYSPSWYSPLKYIQCTEFNT
;
A
#
# COMPACT_ATOMS: atom_id res chain seq x y z
N MET A 1 37.65 31.65 39.11
CA MET A 1 36.80 31.97 37.93
C MET A 1 37.30 31.34 36.63
N LYS A 2 38.61 31.36 36.29
CA LYS A 2 39.11 30.78 35.01
C LYS A 2 38.93 29.26 34.86
N ARG A 3 39.05 28.47 35.94
CA ARG A 3 38.85 27.00 35.88
C ARG A 3 37.38 26.58 35.66
N PHE A 4 36.42 27.38 36.10
CA PHE A 4 35.00 27.11 35.89
C PHE A 4 34.59 27.39 34.42
N SER A 5 35.22 28.38 33.79
CA SER A 5 35.03 28.69 32.37
C SER A 5 35.50 27.54 31.45
N HIS A 6 36.63 26.90 31.76
CA HIS A 6 37.13 25.77 30.97
C HIS A 6 36.29 24.49 31.13
N LEU A 7 35.72 24.24 32.31
CA LEU A 7 34.77 23.13 32.50
C LEU A 7 33.44 23.38 31.78
N LEU A 8 32.94 24.62 31.77
CA LEU A 8 31.73 24.99 31.03
C LEU A 8 31.93 24.85 29.52
N PHE A 9 33.11 25.24 29.02
CA PHE A 9 33.45 25.13 27.59
C PHE A 9 33.63 23.67 27.14
N ALA A 10 34.20 22.82 27.99
CA ALA A 10 34.31 21.38 27.74
C ALA A 10 32.92 20.69 27.75
N PHE A 11 32.00 21.12 28.62
CA PHE A 11 30.64 20.58 28.69
C PHE A 11 29.80 20.94 27.45
N VAL A 12 29.96 22.15 26.90
CA VAL A 12 29.30 22.59 25.64
C VAL A 12 29.83 21.82 24.43
N LEU A 13 31.13 21.48 24.40
CA LEU A 13 31.73 20.69 23.32
C LEU A 13 31.26 19.23 23.30
N VAL A 14 30.97 18.64 24.47
CA VAL A 14 30.42 17.28 24.57
C VAL A 14 28.93 17.24 24.16
N LEU A 15 28.16 18.30 24.44
CA LEU A 15 26.76 18.42 23.98
C LEU A 15 26.65 18.61 22.46
N ALA A 16 27.60 19.31 21.81
CA ALA A 16 27.60 19.48 20.35
C ALA A 16 27.92 18.17 19.59
N ALA A 17 28.74 17.29 20.19
CA ALA A 17 29.09 15.98 19.62
C ALA A 17 27.94 14.94 19.72
N PHE A 18 26.91 15.22 20.54
CA PHE A 18 25.70 14.40 20.66
C PHE A 18 24.52 14.95 19.85
N SER A 19 24.79 15.72 18.78
CA SER A 19 23.77 16.04 17.78
C SER A 19 23.44 14.75 17.03
N TRP A 20 22.55 13.93 17.58
CA TRP A 20 21.88 12.88 16.83
C TRP A 20 21.21 13.57 15.65
N SER A 21 21.79 13.42 14.46
CA SER A 21 21.11 13.79 13.23
C SER A 21 19.88 12.92 13.16
N PHE A 22 18.73 13.46 13.56
CA PHE A 22 17.45 12.87 13.20
C PHE A 22 17.41 12.87 11.68
N SER A 23 17.69 11.71 11.08
CA SER A 23 17.54 11.53 9.65
C SER A 23 16.08 11.74 9.35
N GLN A 24 15.76 12.85 8.69
CA GLN A 24 14.40 13.13 8.28
C GLN A 24 14.01 12.06 7.24
N THR A 25 13.02 11.24 7.57
CA THR A 25 12.44 10.27 6.64
C THR A 25 12.14 11.01 5.34
N THR A 26 12.85 10.65 4.28
CA THR A 26 12.67 11.29 2.97
C THR A 26 11.96 10.32 2.07
N ILE A 27 10.84 10.76 1.49
CA ILE A 27 10.08 9.99 0.50
C ILE A 27 10.92 9.93 -0.77
N GLN A 28 11.28 8.71 -1.17
CA GLN A 28 12.05 8.49 -2.40
C GLN A 28 11.12 8.34 -3.59
N LYS A 29 11.47 8.96 -4.71
CA LYS A 29 10.80 8.76 -6.00
C LYS A 29 11.71 7.91 -6.88
N THR A 30 11.29 6.71 -7.27
CA THR A 30 12.11 5.73 -7.99
C THR A 30 11.29 5.09 -9.12
N ALA A 31 11.93 4.43 -10.09
CA ALA A 31 11.19 3.65 -11.07
C ALA A 31 10.47 2.46 -10.41
N SER A 32 9.39 1.97 -11.02
CA SER A 32 8.72 0.74 -10.57
C SER A 32 9.69 -0.44 -10.53
N PRO A 33 9.53 -1.36 -9.57
CA PRO A 33 10.38 -2.54 -9.50
C PRO A 33 10.31 -3.40 -10.77
N THR A 34 11.44 -3.99 -11.17
CA THR A 34 11.53 -4.81 -12.39
C THR A 34 11.03 -6.24 -12.23
N TRP A 35 10.80 -6.68 -11.00
CA TRP A 35 10.33 -8.04 -10.67
C TRP A 35 8.80 -8.19 -10.73
N LEU A 36 8.07 -7.12 -11.02
CA LEU A 36 6.61 -7.14 -11.08
C LEU A 36 6.12 -8.13 -12.15
N ARG A 37 5.21 -9.02 -11.77
CA ARG A 37 4.52 -9.90 -12.69
C ARG A 37 3.49 -9.08 -13.50
N PRO A 38 3.54 -9.08 -14.84
CA PRO A 38 2.56 -8.35 -15.64
C PRO A 38 1.17 -8.99 -15.52
N THR A 39 0.11 -8.21 -15.75
CA THR A 39 -1.26 -8.74 -15.86
C THR A 39 -1.47 -9.48 -17.18
N THR A 40 -2.23 -10.58 -17.15
CA THR A 40 -2.65 -11.32 -18.36
C THR A 40 -4.09 -11.04 -18.76
N LYS A 41 -4.93 -10.64 -17.80
CA LYS A 41 -6.32 -10.23 -18.03
C LYS A 41 -6.43 -8.73 -18.25
N LYS A 42 -7.52 -8.32 -18.90
CA LYS A 42 -7.92 -6.92 -19.01
C LYS A 42 -9.00 -6.61 -17.98
N ALA A 43 -8.96 -5.40 -17.44
CA ALA A 43 -10.02 -4.90 -16.59
C ALA A 43 -11.36 -4.86 -17.32
N ILE A 44 -12.42 -5.23 -16.61
CA ILE A 44 -13.81 -5.10 -17.07
C ILE A 44 -14.42 -3.91 -16.35
N LYS A 45 -15.00 -2.96 -17.09
CA LYS A 45 -15.65 -1.81 -16.47
C LYS A 45 -16.84 -2.30 -15.62
N PRO A 46 -16.88 -2.00 -14.31
CA PRO A 46 -18.02 -2.31 -13.46
C PRO A 46 -19.29 -1.58 -13.91
N ASN A 47 -20.45 -2.11 -13.54
CA ASN A 47 -21.70 -1.36 -13.65
C ASN A 47 -21.67 -0.18 -12.65
N LEU A 48 -21.94 1.03 -13.11
CA LEU A 48 -21.83 2.21 -12.25
C LEU A 48 -23.00 2.32 -11.26
N ASP A 49 -24.14 1.68 -11.55
CA ASP A 49 -25.29 1.62 -10.63
C ASP A 49 -24.98 0.80 -9.36
N ASP A 50 -23.93 -0.01 -9.42
CA ASP A 50 -23.42 -0.85 -8.32
C ASP A 50 -22.33 -0.13 -7.49
N ILE A 51 -22.05 1.15 -7.77
CA ILE A 51 -20.98 1.94 -7.16
C ILE A 51 -21.55 3.21 -6.49
N SER A 52 -21.26 3.38 -5.21
CA SER A 52 -21.74 4.50 -4.40
C SER A 52 -20.68 5.58 -4.14
N ASP A 53 -19.40 5.21 -4.20
CA ASP A 53 -18.29 6.12 -3.87
C ASP A 53 -18.00 7.20 -4.94
N GLY A 54 -18.69 7.17 -6.08
CA GLY A 54 -18.50 8.12 -7.20
C GLY A 54 -17.23 7.89 -8.02
N TYR A 55 -16.46 6.84 -7.71
CA TYR A 55 -15.34 6.33 -8.49
C TYR A 55 -15.31 4.80 -8.40
N TYR A 56 -14.67 4.14 -9.35
CA TYR A 56 -14.41 2.69 -9.26
C TYR A 56 -12.93 2.38 -9.50
N TYR A 57 -12.49 1.22 -9.03
CA TYR A 57 -11.17 0.69 -9.33
C TYR A 57 -11.19 -0.01 -10.69
N GLU A 58 -10.48 0.53 -11.68
CA GLU A 58 -10.17 -0.19 -12.92
C GLU A 58 -9.14 -1.29 -12.67
N LEU A 59 -8.15 -1.01 -11.81
CA LEU A 59 -7.13 -1.97 -11.37
C LEU A 59 -6.83 -1.76 -9.88
N ILE A 60 -6.76 -2.87 -9.15
CA ILE A 60 -6.06 -2.99 -7.87
C ILE A 60 -4.94 -4.01 -8.08
N GLU A 61 -3.69 -3.59 -7.87
CA GLU A 61 -2.52 -4.44 -8.02
C GLU A 61 -1.69 -4.44 -6.74
N HIS A 62 -1.48 -5.62 -6.18
CA HIS A 62 -0.69 -5.85 -4.98
C HIS A 62 0.34 -6.95 -5.26
N GLN A 63 1.61 -6.60 -5.21
CA GLN A 63 2.69 -7.58 -5.41
C GLN A 63 3.68 -7.57 -4.25
N ILE A 64 3.96 -8.74 -3.69
CA ILE A 64 4.78 -8.89 -2.50
C ILE A 64 6.02 -9.69 -2.86
N ASN A 65 7.19 -9.08 -2.72
CA ASN A 65 8.47 -9.77 -2.85
C ASN A 65 9.02 -10.12 -1.45
N LEU A 66 9.00 -11.41 -1.12
CA LEU A 66 9.43 -11.90 0.19
C LEU A 66 10.96 -11.84 0.37
N ALA A 67 11.74 -11.84 -0.72
CA ALA A 67 13.20 -11.74 -0.64
C ALA A 67 13.64 -10.35 -0.20
N THR A 68 13.01 -9.32 -0.76
CA THR A 68 13.34 -7.91 -0.50
C THR A 68 12.42 -7.27 0.53
N GLN A 69 11.50 -8.03 1.13
CA GLN A 69 10.49 -7.55 2.07
C GLN A 69 9.74 -6.32 1.52
N THR A 70 9.37 -6.37 0.24
CA THR A 70 8.76 -5.24 -0.47
C THR A 70 7.32 -5.55 -0.81
N LYS A 71 6.40 -4.68 -0.38
CA LYS A 71 5.01 -4.68 -0.81
C LYS A 71 4.82 -3.54 -1.81
N TYR A 72 4.53 -3.88 -3.06
CA TYR A 72 4.18 -2.96 -4.14
C TYR A 72 2.67 -2.86 -4.25
N TYR A 73 2.20 -1.63 -4.45
CA TYR A 73 0.81 -1.26 -4.61
C TYR A 73 0.66 -0.44 -5.88
N LYS A 74 -0.35 -0.73 -6.68
CA LYS A 74 -0.76 0.11 -7.80
C LYS A 74 -2.27 0.09 -7.96
N ASP A 75 -2.86 1.27 -7.94
CA ASP A 75 -4.28 1.45 -8.21
C ASP A 75 -4.48 2.32 -9.44
N ILE A 76 -5.49 1.96 -10.24
CA ILE A 76 -6.05 2.81 -11.28
C ILE A 76 -7.51 3.06 -10.91
N LYS A 77 -7.82 4.29 -10.51
CA LYS A 77 -9.16 4.70 -10.09
C LYS A 77 -9.78 5.58 -11.17
N VAL A 78 -11.03 5.34 -11.52
CA VAL A 78 -11.75 6.11 -12.53
C VAL A 78 -12.88 6.87 -11.86
N LEU A 79 -12.78 8.20 -11.93
CA LEU A 79 -13.76 9.12 -11.37
C LEU A 79 -14.96 9.27 -12.32
N PHE A 80 -16.20 9.13 -11.84
CA PHE A 80 -17.39 9.28 -12.70
C PHE A 80 -18.46 10.21 -12.12
N ASP A 81 -18.40 10.55 -10.83
CA ASP A 81 -19.35 11.46 -10.17
C ASP A 81 -18.67 12.39 -9.14
N GLN A 82 -19.37 13.45 -8.71
CA GLN A 82 -18.90 14.48 -7.80
C GLN A 82 -18.45 13.93 -6.44
N THR A 83 -19.17 12.95 -5.88
CA THR A 83 -18.79 12.25 -4.64
C THR A 83 -17.37 11.67 -4.74
N GLY A 84 -16.98 11.19 -5.91
CA GLY A 84 -15.65 10.66 -6.14
C GLY A 84 -14.54 11.72 -6.10
N ILE A 85 -14.85 13.00 -6.36
CA ILE A 85 -13.86 14.10 -6.24
C ILE A 85 -13.47 14.29 -4.78
N GLU A 86 -14.45 14.22 -3.87
CA GLU A 86 -14.20 14.32 -2.43
C GLU A 86 -13.39 13.13 -1.94
N ASN A 87 -13.75 11.92 -2.37
CA ASN A 87 -13.09 10.67 -1.98
C ASN A 87 -11.69 10.49 -2.56
N LEU A 88 -11.42 11.00 -3.77
CA LEU A 88 -10.13 10.86 -4.46
C LEU A 88 -9.24 12.09 -4.42
N GLY A 89 -9.71 13.20 -3.84
CA GLY A 89 -8.96 14.46 -3.77
C GLY A 89 -7.67 14.36 -2.94
N GLN A 90 -7.44 13.25 -2.24
CA GLN A 90 -6.27 13.06 -1.38
C GLN A 90 -5.62 11.70 -1.64
N ILE A 91 -4.29 11.71 -1.66
CA ILE A 91 -3.44 10.52 -1.66
C ILE A 91 -2.77 10.42 -0.30
N GLN A 92 -2.95 9.28 0.34
CA GLN A 92 -2.43 9.00 1.67
C GLN A 92 -1.75 7.64 1.66
N VAL A 93 -0.51 7.59 2.17
CA VAL A 93 0.20 6.32 2.41
C VAL A 93 0.76 6.34 3.82
N THR A 94 0.29 5.42 4.64
CA THR A 94 0.77 5.24 6.02
C THR A 94 1.82 4.14 6.09
N PHE A 95 2.90 4.38 6.83
CA PHE A 95 3.96 3.42 7.07
C PHE A 95 4.64 3.71 8.41
N ASP A 96 5.29 2.70 8.99
CA ASP A 96 6.10 2.86 10.20
C ASP A 96 7.56 3.18 9.81
N PRO A 97 8.06 4.39 10.05
CA PRO A 97 9.39 4.80 9.63
C PRO A 97 10.53 4.07 10.39
N HIS A 98 10.25 3.36 11.50
CA HIS A 98 11.28 2.66 12.26
C HIS A 98 11.81 1.42 11.54
N PHE A 99 10.95 0.74 10.77
CA PHE A 99 11.31 -0.47 10.04
C PHE A 99 10.83 -0.48 8.58
N GLN A 100 10.14 0.56 8.12
CA GLN A 100 9.65 0.68 6.75
C GLN A 100 10.16 1.93 6.04
N LYS A 101 10.29 1.82 4.72
CA LYS A 101 10.59 2.92 3.81
C LYS A 101 9.51 3.00 2.73
N LEU A 102 9.07 4.23 2.44
CA LEU A 102 8.15 4.51 1.35
C LEU A 102 8.93 4.92 0.09
N GLN A 103 8.65 4.24 -1.02
CA GLN A 103 9.10 4.62 -2.36
C GLN A 103 7.90 4.88 -3.26
N LEU A 104 7.87 6.03 -3.94
CA LEU A 104 6.84 6.37 -4.91
C LEU A 104 7.32 6.07 -6.33
N HIS A 105 6.47 5.44 -7.14
CA HIS A 105 6.84 4.99 -8.49
C HIS A 105 6.08 5.69 -9.59
N GLU A 106 4.78 5.89 -9.40
CA GLU A 106 3.91 6.51 -10.40
C GLU A 106 2.89 7.38 -9.69
N LEU A 107 2.69 8.59 -10.21
CA LEU A 107 1.54 9.42 -9.87
C LEU A 107 1.17 10.25 -11.09
N LYS A 108 0.03 9.93 -11.70
CA LYS A 108 -0.47 10.65 -12.87
C LYS A 108 -1.99 10.66 -12.94
N VAL A 109 -2.51 11.64 -13.67
CA VAL A 109 -3.90 11.71 -14.09
C VAL A 109 -3.95 11.47 -15.60
N ILE A 110 -4.80 10.55 -16.05
CA ILE A 110 -5.09 10.36 -17.46
C ILE A 110 -6.41 11.07 -17.76
N ARG A 111 -6.34 12.13 -18.56
CA ARG A 111 -7.49 12.95 -18.95
C ARG A 111 -7.65 12.96 -20.45
N ASN A 112 -8.81 12.54 -20.96
CA ASN A 112 -9.07 12.45 -22.41
C ASN A 112 -7.96 11.71 -23.17
N GLY A 113 -7.43 10.63 -22.57
CA GLY A 113 -6.35 9.81 -23.14
C GLY A 113 -4.95 10.44 -23.07
N LYS A 114 -4.78 11.59 -22.41
CA LYS A 114 -3.47 12.25 -22.21
C LYS A 114 -2.95 12.02 -20.79
N ASP A 115 -1.71 11.58 -20.68
CA ASP A 115 -1.02 11.39 -19.41
C ASP A 115 -0.50 12.73 -18.86
N ILE A 116 -0.97 13.10 -17.67
CA ILE A 116 -0.50 14.25 -16.89
C ILE A 116 0.33 13.70 -15.72
N ASN A 117 1.65 13.67 -15.88
CA ASN A 117 2.56 13.17 -14.85
C ASN A 117 2.73 14.19 -13.72
N LEU A 118 2.25 13.85 -12.53
CA LEU A 118 2.29 14.71 -11.35
C LEU A 118 3.47 14.38 -10.42
N LEU A 119 4.00 13.14 -10.49
CA LEU A 119 5.02 12.65 -9.54
C LEU A 119 6.25 13.56 -9.39
N PRO A 120 6.86 14.12 -10.46
CA PRO A 120 8.05 14.96 -10.31
C PRO A 120 7.80 16.20 -9.45
N GLN A 121 6.63 16.84 -9.62
CA GLN A 121 6.25 18.08 -8.95
C GLN A 121 5.55 17.84 -7.60
N ALA A 122 5.02 16.63 -7.37
CA ALA A 122 4.28 16.30 -6.17
C ALA A 122 5.15 16.46 -4.91
N LYS A 123 4.67 17.28 -3.97
CA LYS A 123 5.30 17.51 -2.67
C LYS A 123 4.45 16.87 -1.58
N PHE A 124 4.77 15.62 -1.27
CA PHE A 124 4.11 14.90 -0.18
C PHE A 124 4.53 15.51 1.16
N LYS A 125 3.54 15.80 2.01
CA LYS A 125 3.75 16.20 3.39
C LYS A 125 3.80 14.94 4.24
N LEU A 126 4.84 14.80 5.07
CA LEU A 126 4.86 13.77 6.10
C LEU A 126 4.18 14.31 7.35
N LEU A 127 3.10 13.63 7.75
CA LEU A 127 2.31 13.94 8.91
C LEU A 127 2.46 12.80 9.93
N ALA A 128 2.48 13.12 11.21
CA ALA A 128 2.35 12.11 12.26
C ALA A 128 0.95 11.51 12.18
N SER A 129 0.86 10.18 12.19
CA SER A 129 -0.39 9.43 12.13
C SER A 129 -0.43 8.44 13.29
N GLU A 130 -1.03 8.85 14.41
CA GLU A 130 -1.12 8.01 15.61
C GLU A 130 -2.45 7.27 15.63
N THR A 131 -2.52 6.11 14.97
CA THR A 131 -3.77 5.36 14.80
C THR A 131 -4.33 4.81 16.12
N GLU A 132 -3.51 4.68 17.16
CA GLU A 132 -3.88 4.14 18.46
C GLU A 132 -3.85 5.18 19.59
N LEU A 133 -3.91 6.48 19.25
CA LEU A 133 -3.87 7.56 20.23
C LEU A 133 -5.02 7.47 21.24
N SER A 134 -6.20 6.99 20.81
CA SER A 134 -7.35 6.74 21.70
C SER A 134 -7.07 5.71 22.79
N ARG A 135 -6.08 4.83 22.57
CA ARG A 135 -5.58 3.85 23.54
C ARG A 135 -4.35 4.34 24.30
N SER A 136 -3.94 5.59 24.12
CA SER A 136 -2.68 6.15 24.64
C SER A 136 -1.41 5.44 24.15
N ILE A 137 -1.49 4.76 23.00
CA ILE A 137 -0.34 4.08 22.37
C ILE A 137 0.17 4.99 21.26
N TYR A 138 1.44 5.39 21.38
CA TYR A 138 2.17 6.09 20.33
C TYR A 138 2.88 5.05 19.47
N ASN A 139 2.39 4.82 18.26
CA ASN A 139 2.99 3.84 17.35
C ASN A 139 3.99 4.49 16.39
N GLY A 140 4.06 5.83 16.36
CA GLY A 140 5.05 6.57 15.59
C GLY A 140 4.89 6.40 14.08
N SER A 141 3.71 5.98 13.61
CA SER A 141 3.44 5.86 12.18
C SER A 141 3.43 7.23 11.51
N GLN A 142 3.91 7.27 10.26
CA GLN A 142 3.90 8.47 9.43
C GLN A 142 2.96 8.28 8.25
N MET A 143 2.25 9.35 7.90
CA MET A 143 1.41 9.42 6.72
C MET A 143 2.02 10.38 5.71
N ALA A 144 2.36 9.87 4.53
CA ALA A 144 2.66 10.67 3.37
C ALA A 144 1.34 11.13 2.73
N HIS A 145 1.09 12.44 2.79
CA HIS A 145 -0.16 13.05 2.33
C HIS A 145 0.10 14.00 1.15
N TYR A 146 -0.70 13.88 0.10
CA TYR A 146 -0.70 14.78 -1.06
C TYR A 146 -2.13 15.06 -1.51
N VAL A 147 -2.42 16.31 -1.89
CA VAL A 147 -3.74 16.72 -2.39
C VAL A 147 -3.67 16.74 -3.91
N LEU A 148 -4.64 16.08 -4.55
CA LEU A 148 -4.86 16.15 -5.98
C LEU A 148 -5.70 17.38 -6.29
N GLU A 149 -5.17 18.26 -7.12
CA GLU A 149 -5.86 19.47 -7.56
C GLU A 149 -6.52 19.25 -8.93
N ASP A 150 -7.61 19.95 -9.20
CA ASP A 150 -8.32 19.94 -10.50
C ASP A 150 -8.76 18.54 -10.97
N LEU A 151 -9.29 17.69 -10.08
CA LEU A 151 -9.93 16.43 -10.50
C LEU A 151 -11.23 16.69 -11.25
N ARG A 152 -11.45 15.95 -12.33
CA ARG A 152 -12.62 16.07 -13.21
C ARG A 152 -13.23 14.71 -13.49
N LYS A 153 -14.53 14.72 -13.79
CA LYS A 153 -15.22 13.54 -14.29
C LYS A 153 -14.46 12.89 -15.45
N ASP A 154 -14.42 11.56 -15.44
CA ASP A 154 -13.71 10.67 -16.37
C ASP A 154 -12.17 10.70 -16.28
N ASP A 155 -11.60 11.42 -15.31
CA ASP A 155 -10.17 11.30 -15.00
C ASP A 155 -9.86 9.88 -14.48
N LYS A 156 -8.74 9.32 -14.94
CA LYS A 156 -8.12 8.15 -14.30
C LYS A 156 -6.94 8.56 -13.45
N ILE A 157 -6.97 8.26 -12.16
CA ILE A 157 -5.84 8.45 -11.26
C ILE A 157 -5.04 7.16 -11.19
N VAL A 158 -3.78 7.23 -11.59
CA VAL A 158 -2.83 6.11 -11.46
C VAL A 158 -1.84 6.45 -10.36
N PHE A 159 -1.78 5.61 -9.34
CA PHE A 159 -0.85 5.77 -8.23
C PHE A 159 -0.17 4.45 -7.93
N ALA A 160 1.16 4.45 -7.87
CA ALA A 160 1.94 3.27 -7.54
C ALA A 160 3.08 3.60 -6.57
N TYR A 161 3.27 2.75 -5.58
CA TYR A 161 4.28 2.89 -4.53
C TYR A 161 4.71 1.54 -3.97
N SER A 162 5.83 1.53 -3.24
CA SER A 162 6.29 0.38 -2.45
C SER A 162 6.50 0.76 -1.01
N ILE A 163 6.14 -0.15 -0.11
CA ILE A 163 6.57 -0.16 1.28
C ILE A 163 7.63 -1.25 1.41
N ILE A 164 8.84 -0.87 1.81
CA ILE A 164 9.99 -1.76 1.95
C ILE A 164 10.32 -1.92 3.42
N GLY A 165 10.37 -3.16 3.89
CA GLY A 165 10.68 -3.51 5.27
C GLY A 165 9.47 -3.99 6.05
N VAL A 166 9.72 -4.75 7.10
CA VAL A 166 8.72 -5.37 7.96
C VAL A 166 9.15 -5.27 9.42
N ASN A 167 8.18 -5.34 10.34
CA ASN A 167 8.47 -5.39 11.75
C ASN A 167 9.27 -6.68 12.06
N PRO A 168 10.48 -6.58 12.64
CA PRO A 168 11.36 -7.73 12.87
C PRO A 168 10.86 -8.68 13.97
N VAL A 169 9.82 -8.33 14.74
CA VAL A 169 9.31 -9.12 15.88
C VAL A 169 8.94 -10.56 15.51
N PHE A 170 8.58 -10.81 14.24
CA PHE A 170 8.21 -12.13 13.75
C PHE A 170 9.38 -12.90 13.11
N GLU A 171 10.63 -12.53 13.40
CA GLU A 171 11.84 -13.23 12.93
C GLU A 171 11.87 -13.40 11.40
N GLN A 172 11.41 -12.38 10.68
CA GLN A 172 11.29 -12.34 9.21
C GLN A 172 10.28 -13.34 8.62
N LYS A 173 9.51 -14.07 9.44
CA LYS A 173 8.40 -14.89 8.97
C LYS A 173 7.29 -14.01 8.43
N PHE A 174 6.70 -14.46 7.33
CA PHE A 174 5.67 -13.77 6.60
C PHE A 174 4.30 -14.38 6.89
N PHE A 175 3.31 -13.52 7.04
CA PHE A 175 1.91 -13.86 7.01
C PHE A 175 1.13 -12.67 6.45
N ASP A 176 -0.03 -12.95 5.88
CA ASP A 176 -0.88 -11.93 5.27
C ASP A 176 -2.32 -12.40 5.20
N SER A 177 -3.23 -11.45 5.05
CA SER A 177 -4.63 -11.70 4.71
C SER A 177 -5.04 -10.68 3.67
N TYR A 178 -5.63 -11.14 2.57
CA TYR A 178 -5.98 -10.26 1.47
C TYR A 178 -7.37 -10.56 0.92
N TYR A 179 -8.20 -9.51 0.84
CA TYR A 179 -9.52 -9.57 0.24
C TYR A 179 -9.41 -9.52 -1.29
N LEU A 180 -9.89 -10.57 -1.95
CA LEU A 180 -9.92 -10.70 -3.40
C LEU A 180 -11.18 -10.04 -4.02
N GLN A 181 -12.07 -9.55 -3.17
CA GLN A 181 -13.33 -8.91 -3.53
C GLN A 181 -13.64 -7.82 -2.48
N GLY A 182 -14.11 -6.67 -2.95
CA GLY A 182 -14.71 -5.63 -2.11
C GLY A 182 -16.24 -5.68 -2.15
N TYR A 183 -16.89 -4.83 -1.37
CA TYR A 183 -18.36 -4.67 -1.44
C TYR A 183 -18.78 -4.10 -2.80
N GLU A 184 -17.98 -3.18 -3.33
CA GLU A 184 -18.13 -2.64 -4.68
C GLU A 184 -17.31 -3.41 -5.72
N PRO A 185 -17.84 -3.60 -6.95
CA PRO A 185 -17.16 -4.34 -8.00
C PRO A 185 -15.89 -3.62 -8.48
N THR A 186 -14.81 -4.38 -8.61
CA THR A 186 -13.49 -3.92 -9.09
C THR A 186 -13.21 -4.46 -10.49
N GLY A 187 -12.66 -3.65 -11.39
CA GLY A 187 -12.44 -4.05 -12.77
C GLY A 187 -11.43 -5.18 -12.95
N LEU A 188 -10.29 -5.10 -12.28
CA LEU A 188 -9.28 -6.16 -12.18
C LEU A 188 -8.57 -6.11 -10.82
N VAL A 189 -8.55 -7.23 -10.12
CA VAL A 189 -7.71 -7.49 -8.96
C VAL A 189 -6.52 -8.34 -9.42
N HIS A 190 -5.30 -7.88 -9.17
CA HIS A 190 -4.05 -8.54 -9.49
C HIS A 190 -3.19 -8.69 -8.22
N LEU A 191 -3.21 -9.89 -7.63
CA LEU A 191 -2.43 -10.21 -6.43
C LEU A 191 -1.31 -11.18 -6.79
N ASN A 192 -0.09 -10.94 -6.31
CA ASN A 192 1.03 -11.84 -6.51
C ASN A 192 1.99 -11.87 -5.30
N TYR A 193 2.35 -13.06 -4.83
CA TYR A 193 3.42 -13.29 -3.85
C TYR A 193 4.61 -13.96 -4.55
N ILE A 194 5.75 -13.28 -4.56
CA ILE A 194 7.02 -13.80 -5.09
C ILE A 194 7.82 -14.38 -3.92
N VAL A 195 7.85 -15.71 -3.86
CA VAL A 195 8.41 -16.47 -2.74
C VAL A 195 9.71 -17.14 -3.17
N PRO A 196 10.85 -16.89 -2.51
CA PRO A 196 12.08 -17.65 -2.74
C PRO A 196 11.87 -19.15 -2.52
N ASN A 197 12.47 -20.01 -3.34
CA ASN A 197 12.26 -21.47 -3.26
C ASN A 197 12.67 -22.11 -1.91
N GLY A 198 13.49 -21.41 -1.10
CA GLY A 198 13.85 -21.84 0.26
C GLY A 198 12.81 -21.51 1.34
N ARG A 199 11.77 -20.76 1.00
CA ARG A 199 10.68 -20.36 1.91
C ARG A 199 9.41 -21.12 1.57
N LYS A 200 8.66 -21.55 2.58
CA LYS A 200 7.40 -22.27 2.42
C LYS A 200 6.26 -21.40 2.89
N LEU A 201 5.43 -20.96 1.94
CA LEU A 201 4.25 -20.16 2.20
C LEU A 201 3.01 -21.02 1.98
N GLN A 202 2.19 -21.17 3.02
CA GLN A 202 0.93 -21.90 2.96
C GLN A 202 -0.22 -20.92 2.67
N PHE A 203 -1.24 -21.37 1.94
CA PHE A 203 -2.41 -20.56 1.59
C PHE A 203 -3.70 -21.26 2.02
N LYS A 204 -4.69 -20.46 2.41
CA LYS A 204 -6.05 -20.90 2.66
C LYS A 204 -7.05 -19.89 2.09
N SER A 205 -8.00 -20.39 1.31
CA SER A 205 -9.09 -19.61 0.73
C SER A 205 -10.35 -19.66 1.59
N PHE A 206 -11.09 -18.54 1.63
CA PHE A 206 -12.32 -18.39 2.40
C PHE A 206 -13.46 -17.87 1.52
N ASN A 207 -14.71 -18.19 1.90
CA ASN A 207 -15.93 -17.71 1.22
C ASN A 207 -16.00 -17.99 -0.29
N GLY A 208 -15.42 -19.12 -0.73
CA GLY A 208 -15.36 -19.48 -2.15
C GLY A 208 -14.38 -18.63 -2.96
N ALA A 209 -13.39 -18.02 -2.31
CA ALA A 209 -12.24 -17.45 -2.99
C ALA A 209 -11.56 -18.50 -3.88
N PRO A 210 -11.17 -18.15 -5.13
CA PRO A 210 -10.48 -19.08 -6.02
C PRO A 210 -9.18 -19.61 -5.41
N GLU A 211 -8.87 -20.86 -5.73
CA GLU A 211 -7.60 -21.49 -5.34
C GLU A 211 -6.40 -20.76 -5.94
N VAL A 212 -5.27 -20.84 -5.24
CA VAL A 212 -4.02 -20.18 -5.64
C VAL A 212 -3.50 -20.71 -6.97
N GLN A 213 -3.12 -19.82 -7.88
CA GLN A 213 -2.34 -20.19 -9.06
C GLN A 213 -0.86 -20.06 -8.76
N GLN A 214 -0.05 -21.01 -9.24
CA GLN A 214 1.39 -21.02 -8.99
C GLN A 214 2.20 -21.09 -10.28
N GLN A 215 3.33 -20.38 -10.30
CA GLN A 215 4.28 -20.40 -11.41
C GLN A 215 5.71 -20.25 -10.89
N SER A 216 6.54 -21.27 -11.07
CA SER A 216 7.97 -21.19 -10.74
C SER A 216 8.73 -20.39 -11.80
N THR A 217 9.64 -19.53 -11.36
CA THR A 217 10.48 -18.66 -12.21
C THR A 217 11.85 -18.50 -11.56
N GLY A 218 12.85 -19.20 -12.11
CA GLY A 218 14.21 -19.23 -11.57
C GLY A 218 14.24 -19.69 -10.11
N ASN A 219 14.75 -18.82 -9.22
CA ASN A 219 14.89 -19.10 -7.79
C ASN A 219 13.66 -18.70 -6.95
N THR A 220 12.55 -18.37 -7.60
CA THR A 220 11.31 -17.95 -6.95
C THR A 220 10.10 -18.70 -7.49
N THR A 221 9.03 -18.75 -6.70
CA THR A 221 7.71 -19.21 -7.10
C THR A 221 6.72 -18.07 -6.88
N ASN A 222 5.96 -17.75 -7.92
CA ASN A 222 4.88 -16.78 -7.88
C ASN A 222 3.59 -17.49 -7.49
N PHE A 223 2.88 -16.96 -6.50
CA PHE A 223 1.53 -17.39 -6.10
C PHE A 223 0.58 -16.23 -6.36
N PHE A 224 -0.38 -16.38 -7.28
CA PHE A 224 -1.09 -15.23 -7.83
C PHE A 224 -2.58 -15.47 -8.09
N TRP A 225 -3.31 -14.35 -8.16
CA TRP A 225 -4.72 -14.26 -8.52
C TRP A 225 -4.92 -13.09 -9.49
N GLU A 226 -5.63 -13.34 -10.58
CA GLU A 226 -6.11 -12.31 -11.51
C GLU A 226 -7.62 -12.46 -11.66
N LEU A 227 -8.39 -11.55 -11.06
CA LEU A 227 -9.86 -11.63 -10.96
C LEU A 227 -10.49 -10.38 -11.55
N THR A 228 -11.44 -10.55 -12.45
CA THR A 228 -12.24 -9.45 -12.99
C THR A 228 -13.51 -9.28 -12.17
N ALA A 229 -14.18 -8.14 -12.33
CA ALA A 229 -15.41 -7.75 -11.64
C ALA A 229 -16.33 -8.93 -11.31
N ASP A 230 -16.50 -9.16 -10.02
CA ASP A 230 -17.51 -10.05 -9.46
C ASP A 230 -18.75 -9.23 -9.10
N LYS A 231 -19.87 -9.90 -8.83
CA LYS A 231 -21.10 -9.23 -8.38
C LYS A 231 -20.85 -8.47 -7.08
N THR A 232 -21.63 -7.41 -6.88
CA THR A 232 -21.71 -6.70 -5.60
C THR A 232 -21.99 -7.68 -4.47
N VAL A 233 -21.30 -7.48 -3.35
CA VAL A 233 -21.62 -8.16 -2.10
C VAL A 233 -22.42 -7.17 -1.27
N GLN A 234 -23.62 -7.58 -0.85
CA GLN A 234 -24.45 -6.73 0.00
C GLN A 234 -23.81 -6.64 1.38
N TYR A 235 -23.64 -5.42 1.86
CA TYR A 235 -23.27 -5.17 3.24
C TYR A 235 -24.53 -5.31 4.10
N GLU A 236 -24.48 -6.17 5.12
CA GLU A 236 -25.57 -6.34 6.07
C GLU A 236 -25.27 -5.56 7.35
N ASP A 237 -26.07 -4.52 7.61
CA ASP A 237 -26.00 -3.75 8.84
C ASP A 237 -26.16 -4.66 10.07
N TYR A 238 -25.46 -4.32 11.15
CA TYR A 238 -25.45 -5.07 12.41
C TYR A 238 -24.88 -6.50 12.33
N SER A 239 -24.22 -6.86 11.22
CA SER A 239 -23.38 -8.06 11.17
C SER A 239 -22.27 -8.00 12.23
N PRO A 240 -21.89 -9.14 12.85
CA PRO A 240 -20.76 -9.18 13.77
C PRO A 240 -19.48 -8.68 13.11
N SER A 241 -18.68 -7.88 13.81
CA SER A 241 -17.46 -7.27 13.24
C SER A 241 -16.39 -8.26 12.77
N TRP A 242 -16.44 -9.50 13.24
CA TRP A 242 -15.54 -10.59 12.83
C TRP A 242 -16.07 -11.39 11.63
N TYR A 243 -17.33 -11.20 11.25
CA TYR A 243 -17.90 -11.85 10.07
C TYR A 243 -17.58 -11.03 8.82
N SER A 244 -17.12 -11.70 7.78
CA SER A 244 -16.94 -11.09 6.46
C SER A 244 -17.50 -12.05 5.42
N PRO A 245 -18.44 -11.61 4.56
CA PRO A 245 -18.93 -12.40 3.44
C PRO A 245 -18.00 -12.34 2.21
N LEU A 246 -17.01 -11.45 2.21
CA LEU A 246 -16.13 -11.19 1.08
C LEU A 246 -15.19 -12.38 0.83
N LYS A 247 -14.82 -12.60 -0.43
CA LYS A 247 -13.78 -13.58 -0.78
C LYS A 247 -12.42 -13.06 -0.33
N TYR A 248 -11.70 -13.87 0.45
CA TYR A 248 -10.35 -13.53 0.88
C TYR A 248 -9.47 -14.77 1.00
N ILE A 249 -8.16 -14.53 1.02
CA ILE A 249 -7.15 -15.54 1.28
C ILE A 249 -6.35 -15.17 2.52
N GLN A 250 -5.79 -16.18 3.16
CA GLN A 250 -4.76 -16.02 4.18
C GLN A 250 -3.53 -16.81 3.77
N CYS A 251 -2.36 -16.29 4.11
CA CYS A 251 -1.13 -17.03 3.94
C CYS A 251 -0.18 -16.87 5.12
N THR A 252 0.64 -17.89 5.38
CA THR A 252 1.57 -17.91 6.51
C THR A 252 2.75 -18.86 6.27
N GLU A 253 3.90 -18.52 6.84
CA GLU A 253 5.06 -19.40 6.96
C GLU A 253 5.14 -20.12 8.31
N PHE A 254 4.26 -19.78 9.25
CA PHE A 254 4.19 -20.48 10.53
C PHE A 254 3.60 -21.88 10.31
N ASN A 255 4.20 -22.87 10.97
CA ASN A 255 3.64 -24.20 11.01
C ASN A 255 2.36 -24.16 11.85
N THR A 256 1.29 -24.74 11.31
CA THR A 256 0.11 -25.17 12.06
C THR A 256 0.37 -26.45 12.84
#